data_AF-A0A6N9Q298-F1
#
_entry.id   AF-A0A6N9Q298-F1
#
_cell.length_a   1.000
_cell.length_b   1.000
_cell.length_c   1.000
_cell.angle_alpha   90.00
_cell.angle_beta   90.00
_cell.angle_gamma   90.00
#
_symmetry.space_group_name_H-M   'P 1'
#
loop_
_entity.id
_entity.type
_entity.pdbx_description
1 polymer ?
#
loop_
_entity_poly.entity_id
_entity_poly.type
_entity_poly.pdbx_seq_one_letter_code
_entity_poly.pdbx_strand_id
1 'polypeptide(L)'
;MTFKIKYPIVKKYLTSGTSAHIFVDDTGIYECIPLLTDTPEKAWHVLYQKPLDNQIFGDANDIAAGVELCFSHLRGSINNEEAYKRYVWVIAYICYKFGLDPTKAIIGHHILDPQRKTDPQNALSKMEKSYDQLLQDVVIEYYDCLPREEVLMKLKKWQIDMAHQSIENLNEKELLYDVDEWKKKVEEKPQEVINDFPWLFFVMLDRLSQKKGGN
;
A
#
# COMPACT_ATOMS: atom_id res chain seq x y z
N MET A 1 6.01 1.95 -10.56
CA MET A 1 5.61 1.82 -9.13
C MET A 1 6.08 0.48 -8.62
N THR A 2 6.48 0.40 -7.35
CA THR A 2 7.09 -0.79 -6.75
C THR A 2 6.29 -1.28 -5.53
N PHE A 3 6.05 -2.59 -5.41
CA PHE A 3 5.24 -3.21 -4.33
C PHE A 3 5.96 -4.34 -3.62
N LYS A 4 6.04 -4.37 -2.28
CA LYS A 4 6.57 -5.54 -1.55
C LYS A 4 5.67 -6.76 -1.75
N ILE A 5 6.23 -7.90 -2.14
CA ILE A 5 5.54 -9.20 -2.19
C ILE A 5 6.16 -10.11 -1.13
N LYS A 6 5.33 -10.87 -0.41
CA LYS A 6 5.78 -11.79 0.65
C LYS A 6 6.29 -13.15 0.15
N TYR A 7 6.31 -13.41 -1.15
CA TYR A 7 6.69 -14.71 -1.73
C TYR A 7 8.04 -14.64 -2.44
N PRO A 8 8.86 -15.71 -2.40
CA PRO A 8 10.15 -15.73 -3.08
C PRO A 8 9.94 -15.64 -4.59
N ILE A 9 10.46 -14.58 -5.19
CA ILE A 9 10.45 -14.38 -6.63
C ILE A 9 11.49 -15.31 -7.27
N VAL A 10 11.06 -16.16 -8.20
CA VAL A 10 11.94 -17.18 -8.80
C VAL A 10 12.79 -16.55 -9.90
N LYS A 11 14.09 -16.86 -9.92
CA LYS A 11 15.06 -16.30 -10.86
C LYS A 11 14.96 -17.01 -12.22
N LYS A 12 14.61 -16.29 -13.29
CA LYS A 12 14.83 -16.71 -14.68
C LYS A 12 15.32 -15.56 -15.56
N TYR A 13 15.97 -15.96 -16.65
CA TYR A 13 17.03 -15.24 -17.38
C TYR A 13 16.61 -13.91 -18.03
N LEU A 14 16.97 -12.78 -17.43
CA LEU A 14 17.11 -11.47 -18.09
C LEU A 14 18.42 -10.84 -17.60
N THR A 15 19.42 -10.70 -18.47
CA THR A 15 20.81 -10.40 -18.06
C THR A 15 21.34 -9.02 -18.45
N SER A 16 20.56 -8.12 -19.06
CA SER A 16 21.09 -6.77 -19.39
C SER A 16 20.03 -5.71 -19.77
N GLY A 17 18.94 -5.57 -19.00
CA GLY A 17 17.95 -4.50 -19.25
C GLY A 17 17.01 -4.23 -18.08
N THR A 18 16.58 -2.97 -17.94
CA THR A 18 15.50 -2.57 -17.03
C THR A 18 14.20 -3.26 -17.48
N SER A 19 13.46 -3.86 -16.57
CA SER A 19 12.20 -4.57 -16.87
C SER A 19 11.16 -4.33 -15.77
N ALA A 20 9.89 -4.51 -16.11
CA ALA A 20 8.76 -4.45 -15.18
C ALA A 20 7.83 -5.64 -15.43
N HIS A 21 7.02 -6.00 -14.44
CA HIS A 21 6.09 -7.12 -14.59
C HIS A 21 4.91 -6.74 -15.45
N ILE A 22 4.35 -5.54 -15.23
CA ILE A 22 3.12 -5.11 -15.86
C ILE A 22 3.28 -3.71 -16.44
N PHE A 23 2.77 -3.53 -17.66
CA PHE A 23 2.56 -2.22 -18.29
C PHE A 23 1.06 -1.97 -18.43
N VAL A 24 0.63 -0.74 -18.18
CA VAL A 24 -0.79 -0.36 -18.25
C VAL A 24 -0.96 0.84 -19.15
N ASP A 25 -1.82 0.74 -20.15
CA ASP A 25 -2.27 1.84 -20.98
C ASP A 25 -3.81 1.93 -21.00
N ASP A 26 -4.37 2.76 -21.88
CA ASP A 26 -5.81 2.97 -22.01
C ASP A 26 -6.56 1.80 -22.66
N THR A 27 -5.84 0.92 -23.33
CA THR A 27 -6.39 -0.23 -24.03
C THR A 27 -6.32 -1.51 -23.21
N GLY A 28 -5.33 -1.65 -22.31
CA GLY A 28 -5.14 -2.88 -21.57
C GLY A 28 -4.14 -2.85 -20.42
N ILE A 29 -4.08 -4.00 -19.74
CA ILE A 29 -3.10 -4.34 -18.70
C ILE A 29 -2.30 -5.51 -19.26
N TYR A 30 -1.00 -5.31 -19.43
CA TYR A 30 -0.11 -6.24 -20.11
C TYR A 30 0.92 -6.79 -19.13
N GLU A 31 0.79 -8.06 -18.79
CA GLU A 31 1.80 -8.78 -18.02
C GLU A 31 2.91 -9.29 -18.93
N CYS A 32 4.12 -8.76 -18.76
CA CYS A 32 5.30 -9.11 -19.55
C CYS A 32 6.21 -10.10 -18.82
N ILE A 33 6.23 -10.06 -17.48
CA ILE A 33 6.96 -11.01 -16.63
C ILE A 33 5.95 -11.58 -15.63
N PRO A 34 5.89 -12.92 -15.45
CA PRO A 34 4.90 -13.54 -14.58
C PRO A 34 4.82 -12.91 -13.18
N LEU A 35 3.60 -12.54 -12.78
CA LEU A 35 3.29 -12.00 -11.45
C LEU A 35 1.87 -12.42 -11.01
N LEU A 36 0.89 -12.12 -11.83
CA LEU A 36 -0.53 -12.33 -11.62
C LEU A 36 -1.04 -13.62 -12.27
N THR A 37 -0.49 -14.06 -13.40
CA THR A 37 -1.03 -15.23 -14.12
C THR A 37 -0.31 -16.55 -13.83
N ASP A 38 0.94 -16.50 -13.34
CA ASP A 38 1.73 -17.68 -12.97
C ASP A 38 2.59 -17.38 -11.72
N THR A 39 3.52 -18.28 -11.41
CA THR A 39 4.52 -18.17 -10.36
C THR A 39 5.32 -16.88 -10.54
N PRO A 40 5.35 -15.96 -9.55
CA PRO A 40 6.04 -14.69 -9.68
C PRO A 40 7.52 -14.85 -10.04
N GLU A 41 7.96 -14.18 -11.10
CA GLU A 41 9.33 -14.15 -11.59
C GLU A 41 9.98 -12.78 -11.42
N LYS A 42 11.32 -12.73 -11.44
CA LYS A 42 12.08 -11.52 -11.14
C LYS A 42 12.06 -10.52 -12.28
N ALA A 43 11.68 -9.28 -11.98
CA ALA A 43 11.90 -8.13 -12.84
C ALA A 43 12.96 -7.18 -12.27
N TRP A 44 13.69 -6.53 -13.18
CA TRP A 44 14.77 -5.58 -12.89
C TRP A 44 14.25 -4.14 -12.97
N HIS A 45 13.42 -3.73 -12.02
CA HIS A 45 12.73 -2.42 -12.05
C HIS A 45 13.45 -1.32 -11.25
N VAL A 46 14.38 -1.68 -10.35
CA VAL A 46 15.19 -0.73 -9.56
C VAL A 46 16.69 -1.07 -9.70
N LEU A 47 17.57 -0.05 -9.68
CA LEU A 47 19.02 -0.29 -9.70
C LEU A 47 19.49 -0.88 -8.36
N TYR A 48 20.38 -1.86 -8.42
CA TYR A 48 21.04 -2.47 -7.26
C TYR A 48 21.74 -1.45 -6.35
N GLN A 49 21.84 -1.77 -5.06
CA GLN A 49 22.64 -1.06 -4.04
C GLN A 49 22.17 0.36 -3.71
N LYS A 50 20.86 0.63 -3.79
CA LYS A 50 20.29 1.88 -3.29
C LYS A 50 20.05 1.75 -1.77
N PRO A 51 20.67 2.60 -0.92
CA PRO A 51 20.59 2.43 0.53
C PRO A 51 19.15 2.42 1.07
N LEU A 52 18.27 3.24 0.49
CA LEU A 52 16.88 3.35 0.92
C LEU A 52 16.04 2.15 0.45
N ASP A 53 16.30 1.63 -0.76
CA ASP A 53 15.68 0.40 -1.28
C ASP A 53 16.05 -0.82 -0.42
N ASN A 54 17.33 -0.96 -0.10
CA ASN A 54 17.82 -2.03 0.77
C ASN A 54 17.27 -1.92 2.21
N GLN A 55 17.03 -0.70 2.70
CA GLN A 55 16.43 -0.48 4.03
C GLN A 55 14.94 -0.84 4.06
N ILE A 56 14.18 -0.52 3.01
CA ILE A 56 12.72 -0.74 2.96
C ILE A 56 12.38 -2.19 2.56
N PHE A 57 13.13 -2.73 1.60
CA PHE A 57 12.84 -4.01 0.98
C PHE A 57 13.92 -5.08 1.21
N GLY A 58 15.19 -4.73 1.34
CA GLY A 58 16.28 -5.72 1.30
C GLY A 58 16.65 -6.13 -0.13
N ASP A 59 16.43 -5.20 -1.08
CA ASP A 59 16.47 -5.27 -2.55
C ASP A 59 15.10 -5.49 -3.19
N ALA A 60 14.51 -4.42 -3.73
CA ALA A 60 13.21 -4.47 -4.38
C ALA A 60 13.17 -5.36 -5.61
N ASN A 61 14.29 -5.63 -6.28
CA ASN A 61 14.25 -6.55 -7.42
C ASN A 61 13.96 -7.98 -6.96
N ASP A 62 14.36 -8.36 -5.74
CA ASP A 62 14.19 -9.72 -5.23
C ASP A 62 12.82 -9.96 -4.60
N ILE A 63 12.13 -8.90 -4.18
CA ILE A 63 10.91 -9.03 -3.39
C ILE A 63 9.79 -8.08 -3.78
N ALA A 64 9.90 -7.35 -4.90
CA ALA A 64 8.87 -6.40 -5.28
C ALA A 64 8.40 -6.49 -6.74
N ALA A 65 7.12 -6.14 -6.96
CA ALA A 65 6.53 -5.99 -8.28
C ALA A 65 6.77 -4.59 -8.84
N GLY A 66 7.33 -4.48 -10.04
CA GLY A 66 7.27 -3.27 -10.87
C GLY A 66 6.02 -3.23 -11.77
N VAL A 67 5.23 -2.14 -11.67
CA VAL A 67 4.11 -1.81 -12.57
C VAL A 67 4.35 -0.43 -13.18
N GLU A 68 4.28 -0.32 -14.50
CA GLU A 68 4.55 0.91 -15.24
C GLU A 68 3.27 1.47 -15.88
N LEU A 69 3.04 2.77 -15.70
CA LEU A 69 1.92 3.51 -16.28
C LEU A 69 2.35 4.15 -17.60
N CYS A 70 1.74 3.72 -18.70
CA CYS A 70 1.86 4.37 -20.00
C CYS A 70 0.91 5.57 -20.05
N PHE A 71 1.42 6.72 -20.49
CA PHE A 71 0.66 7.95 -20.55
C PHE A 71 1.15 8.81 -21.71
N SER A 72 0.30 9.73 -22.17
CA SER A 72 0.65 10.65 -23.23
C SER A 72 0.75 12.10 -22.75
N HIS A 73 1.66 12.83 -23.41
CA HIS A 73 1.80 14.28 -23.34
C HIS A 73 0.99 15.03 -24.41
N LEU A 74 0.46 14.32 -25.40
CA LEU A 74 -0.27 14.87 -26.54
C LEU A 74 -1.67 14.24 -26.63
N ARG A 75 -2.70 15.09 -26.63
CA ARG A 75 -4.10 14.66 -26.72
C ARG A 75 -4.31 13.76 -27.95
N GLY A 76 -4.75 12.51 -27.74
CA GLY A 76 -5.17 11.60 -28.81
C GLY A 76 -4.28 10.37 -29.09
N SER A 77 -3.18 10.16 -28.34
CA SER A 77 -2.36 8.93 -28.49
C SER A 77 -2.59 7.89 -27.39
N ILE A 78 -2.91 8.31 -26.17
CA ILE A 78 -3.36 7.46 -25.05
C ILE A 78 -4.45 8.23 -24.30
N ASN A 79 -5.55 7.58 -23.97
CA ASN A 79 -6.53 8.10 -23.03
C ASN A 79 -6.03 7.94 -21.59
N ASN A 80 -5.36 8.98 -21.10
CA ASN A 80 -4.76 9.02 -19.77
C ASN A 80 -5.74 8.68 -18.62
N GLU A 81 -7.02 9.02 -18.75
CA GLU A 81 -8.02 8.71 -17.72
C GLU A 81 -8.29 7.20 -17.64
N GLU A 82 -8.45 6.57 -18.80
CA GLU A 82 -8.69 5.12 -18.90
C GLU A 82 -7.46 4.30 -18.53
N ALA A 83 -6.26 4.79 -18.86
CA ALA A 83 -5.00 4.21 -18.40
C ALA A 83 -4.88 4.30 -16.87
N TYR A 84 -5.23 5.46 -16.29
CA TYR A 84 -5.20 5.65 -14.84
C TYR A 84 -6.15 4.70 -14.10
N LYS A 85 -7.40 4.55 -14.55
CA LYS A 85 -8.37 3.63 -13.93
C LYS A 85 -7.85 2.20 -13.91
N ARG A 86 -7.33 1.70 -15.04
CA ARG A 86 -6.72 0.35 -15.13
C ARG A 86 -5.51 0.21 -14.21
N TYR A 87 -4.73 1.27 -14.11
CA TYR A 87 -3.54 1.28 -13.27
C TYR A 87 -3.89 1.23 -11.78
N VAL A 88 -4.89 1.99 -11.34
CA VAL A 88 -5.43 1.88 -9.98
C VAL A 88 -5.95 0.46 -9.71
N TRP A 89 -6.76 -0.07 -10.63
CA TRP A 89 -7.35 -1.41 -10.53
C TRP A 89 -6.30 -2.51 -10.38
N VAL A 90 -5.29 -2.55 -11.26
CA VAL A 90 -4.29 -3.64 -11.22
C VAL A 90 -3.45 -3.57 -9.94
N ILE A 91 -3.19 -2.37 -9.43
CA ILE A 91 -2.46 -2.19 -8.19
C ILE A 91 -3.30 -2.69 -7.00
N ALA A 92 -4.58 -2.32 -6.94
CA ALA A 92 -5.50 -2.84 -5.94
C ALA A 92 -5.58 -4.38 -5.99
N TYR A 93 -5.66 -4.95 -7.20
CA TYR A 93 -5.68 -6.39 -7.40
C TYR A 93 -4.38 -7.08 -6.96
N ILE A 94 -3.21 -6.48 -7.20
CA ILE A 94 -1.92 -6.98 -6.67
C ILE A 94 -1.98 -7.03 -5.14
N CYS A 95 -2.47 -5.96 -4.49
CA CYS A 95 -2.62 -5.94 -3.04
C CYS A 95 -3.56 -7.04 -2.56
N TYR A 96 -4.66 -7.28 -3.26
CA TYR A 96 -5.61 -8.35 -2.92
C TYR A 96 -4.97 -9.73 -3.08
N LYS A 97 -4.41 -10.03 -4.26
CA LYS A 97 -3.83 -11.33 -4.61
C LYS A 97 -2.74 -11.75 -3.62
N PHE A 98 -1.92 -10.80 -3.17
CA PHE A 98 -0.80 -11.07 -2.27
C PHE A 98 -1.06 -10.75 -0.79
N GLY A 99 -2.30 -10.38 -0.43
CA GLY A 99 -2.68 -10.06 0.95
C GLY A 99 -1.91 -8.88 1.54
N LEU A 100 -1.60 -7.87 0.71
CA LEU A 100 -0.87 -6.67 1.08
C LEU A 100 -1.83 -5.60 1.60
N ASP A 101 -1.36 -4.80 2.55
CA ASP A 101 -2.05 -3.61 3.02
C ASP A 101 -1.82 -2.46 2.00
N PRO A 102 -2.83 -2.01 1.25
CA PRO A 102 -2.67 -0.98 0.23
C PRO A 102 -2.23 0.37 0.81
N THR A 103 -2.38 0.60 2.11
CA THR A 103 -1.92 1.84 2.77
C THR A 103 -0.42 1.86 3.05
N LYS A 104 0.26 0.71 2.96
CA LYS A 104 1.68 0.54 3.35
C LYS A 104 2.55 -0.08 2.28
N ALA A 105 1.97 -0.88 1.39
CA ALA A 105 2.73 -1.73 0.48
C ALA A 105 3.16 -1.05 -0.83
N ILE A 106 2.68 0.18 -1.09
CA ILE A 106 2.80 0.87 -2.38
C ILE A 106 3.86 1.96 -2.28
N ILE A 107 4.91 1.86 -3.10
CA ILE A 107 6.01 2.83 -3.07
C ILE A 107 6.37 3.31 -4.48
N GLY A 108 6.38 4.64 -4.67
CA GLY A 108 6.81 5.29 -5.89
C GLY A 108 8.32 5.26 -6.09
N HIS A 109 8.78 5.21 -7.34
CA HIS A 109 10.21 5.26 -7.65
C HIS A 109 10.90 6.54 -7.17
N HIS A 110 10.19 7.67 -7.14
CA HIS A 110 10.70 8.92 -6.56
C HIS A 110 11.03 8.81 -5.07
N ILE A 111 10.41 7.87 -4.34
CA ILE A 111 10.75 7.58 -2.95
C ILE A 111 12.00 6.70 -2.91
N LEU A 112 12.09 5.67 -3.75
CA LEU A 112 13.20 4.70 -3.76
C LEU A 112 14.51 5.24 -4.34
N ASP A 113 14.45 6.12 -5.34
CA ASP A 113 15.62 6.70 -6.04
C ASP A 113 15.40 8.20 -6.35
N PRO A 114 15.23 9.05 -5.32
CA PRO A 114 14.80 10.46 -5.46
C PRO A 114 15.76 11.32 -6.28
N GLN A 115 17.05 10.95 -6.35
CA GLN A 115 18.07 11.72 -7.07
C GLN A 115 17.95 11.57 -8.60
N ARG A 116 17.25 10.54 -9.08
CA ARG A 116 17.22 10.18 -10.52
C ARG A 116 15.81 10.01 -11.05
N LYS A 117 14.88 9.57 -10.21
CA LYS A 117 13.52 9.19 -10.62
C LYS A 117 12.50 10.17 -10.06
N THR A 118 11.54 10.52 -10.90
CA THR A 118 10.36 11.32 -10.54
C THR A 118 9.07 10.52 -10.69
N ASP A 119 9.13 9.29 -11.21
CA ASP A 119 7.96 8.43 -11.39
C ASP A 119 7.33 8.02 -10.04
N PRO A 120 5.99 7.94 -9.92
CA PRO A 120 4.99 8.19 -10.97
C PRO A 120 4.53 9.67 -11.08
N GLN A 121 5.14 10.61 -10.35
CA GLN A 121 4.64 11.99 -10.23
C GLN A 121 4.59 12.72 -11.56
N ASN A 122 5.55 12.48 -12.45
CA ASN A 122 5.58 12.99 -13.81
C ASN A 122 4.32 12.60 -14.61
N ALA A 123 3.92 11.32 -14.58
CA ALA A 123 2.74 10.80 -15.25
C ALA A 123 1.46 11.36 -14.60
N LEU A 124 1.37 11.28 -13.28
CA LEU A 124 0.22 11.76 -12.51
C LEU A 124 -0.04 13.25 -12.72
N SER A 125 1.01 14.07 -12.82
CA SER A 125 0.86 15.50 -13.11
C SER A 125 0.16 15.80 -14.43
N LYS A 126 0.28 14.90 -15.43
CA LYS A 126 -0.42 15.03 -16.73
C LYS A 126 -1.89 14.61 -16.66
N MET A 127 -2.29 14.03 -15.54
CA MET A 127 -3.64 13.59 -15.23
C MET A 127 -4.27 14.45 -14.12
N GLU A 128 -3.59 15.53 -13.71
CA GLU A 128 -3.98 16.38 -12.59
C GLU A 128 -4.17 15.61 -11.27
N LYS A 129 -3.36 14.54 -11.09
CA LYS A 129 -3.35 13.69 -9.90
C LYS A 129 -2.07 13.86 -9.10
N SER A 130 -2.18 13.74 -7.78
CA SER A 130 -1.03 13.64 -6.86
C SER A 130 -0.73 12.17 -6.52
N TYR A 131 0.46 11.92 -5.96
CA TYR A 131 0.81 10.60 -5.46
C TYR A 131 -0.10 10.15 -4.31
N ASP A 132 -0.44 11.06 -3.39
CA ASP A 132 -1.36 10.76 -2.29
C ASP A 132 -2.78 10.44 -2.80
N GLN A 133 -3.24 11.14 -3.84
CA GLN A 133 -4.50 10.82 -4.51
C GLN A 133 -4.45 9.43 -5.14
N LEU A 134 -3.35 9.04 -5.78
CA LEU A 134 -3.18 7.69 -6.29
C LEU A 134 -3.28 6.64 -5.17
N LEU A 135 -2.62 6.86 -4.04
CA LEU A 135 -2.72 5.93 -2.89
C LEU A 135 -4.16 5.83 -2.37
N GLN A 136 -4.87 6.95 -2.27
CA GLN A 136 -6.27 6.98 -1.85
C GLN A 136 -7.17 6.25 -2.86
N ASP A 137 -7.01 6.53 -4.16
CA ASP A 137 -7.79 5.91 -5.23
C ASP A 137 -7.59 4.38 -5.22
N VAL A 138 -6.36 3.89 -5.00
CA VAL A 138 -6.08 2.45 -4.86
C VAL A 138 -6.76 1.84 -3.63
N VAL A 139 -6.74 2.53 -2.49
CA VAL A 139 -7.41 2.06 -1.28
C VAL A 139 -8.91 1.96 -1.51
N ILE A 140 -9.52 2.97 -2.15
CA ILE A 140 -10.94 2.97 -2.51
C ILE A 140 -11.24 1.78 -3.43
N GLU A 141 -10.52 1.65 -4.54
CA GLU A 141 -10.71 0.57 -5.51
C GLU A 141 -10.55 -0.82 -4.86
N TYR A 142 -9.57 -0.97 -3.97
CA TYR A 142 -9.35 -2.20 -3.22
C TYR A 142 -10.59 -2.59 -2.43
N TYR A 143 -11.15 -1.67 -1.63
CA TYR A 143 -12.31 -1.98 -0.79
C TYR A 143 -13.62 -2.08 -1.60
N ASP A 144 -13.77 -1.32 -2.68
CA ASP A 144 -14.94 -1.35 -3.55
C ASP A 144 -15.05 -2.69 -4.32
N CYS A 145 -13.91 -3.32 -4.63
CA CYS A 145 -13.86 -4.65 -5.25
C CYS A 145 -14.08 -5.81 -4.28
N LEU A 146 -14.10 -5.58 -2.97
CA LEU A 146 -14.27 -6.66 -1.99
C LEU A 146 -15.75 -7.02 -1.78
N PRO A 147 -16.06 -8.30 -1.51
CA PRO A 147 -17.37 -8.69 -0.98
C PRO A 147 -17.67 -7.93 0.31
N ARG A 148 -18.94 -7.55 0.52
CA ARG A 148 -19.39 -6.81 1.71
C ARG A 148 -18.94 -7.49 3.01
N GLU A 149 -19.01 -8.81 3.07
CA GLU A 149 -18.65 -9.61 4.23
C GLU A 149 -17.16 -9.48 4.55
N GLU A 150 -16.30 -9.45 3.53
CA GLU A 150 -14.86 -9.27 3.68
C GLU A 150 -14.53 -7.85 4.14
N VAL A 151 -15.20 -6.83 3.59
CA VAL A 151 -15.08 -5.44 4.05
C VAL A 151 -15.43 -5.33 5.53
N LEU A 152 -16.57 -5.91 5.94
CA LEU A 152 -16.98 -5.91 7.35
C LEU A 152 -15.97 -6.63 8.25
N MET A 153 -15.39 -7.75 7.79
CA MET A 153 -14.36 -8.46 8.55
C MET A 153 -13.08 -7.62 8.70
N LYS A 154 -12.61 -6.97 7.62
CA LYS A 154 -11.44 -6.08 7.66
C LYS A 154 -11.68 -4.84 8.53
N LEU A 155 -12.88 -4.23 8.47
CA LEU A 155 -13.26 -3.12 9.34
C LEU A 155 -13.24 -3.53 10.81
N LYS A 156 -13.79 -4.70 11.15
CA LYS A 156 -13.73 -5.24 12.52
C LYS A 156 -12.28 -5.46 12.98
N LYS A 157 -11.44 -6.03 12.11
CA LYS A 157 -10.02 -6.19 12.39
C LYS A 157 -9.32 -4.85 12.62
N TRP A 158 -9.59 -3.86 11.77
CA TRP A 158 -9.02 -2.52 11.93
C TRP A 158 -9.45 -1.86 13.24
N GLN A 159 -10.72 -2.02 13.65
CA GLN A 159 -11.20 -1.54 14.94
C GLN A 159 -10.43 -2.17 16.11
N ILE A 160 -10.12 -3.46 16.02
CA ILE A 160 -9.28 -4.19 16.99
C ILE A 160 -7.85 -3.63 16.98
N ASP A 161 -7.23 -3.50 15.81
CA ASP A 161 -5.86 -2.99 15.68
C ASP A 161 -5.74 -1.55 16.25
N MET A 162 -6.72 -0.69 15.99
CA MET A 162 -6.81 0.66 16.56
C MET A 162 -6.96 0.65 18.10
N ALA A 163 -7.72 -0.30 18.64
CA ALA A 163 -7.87 -0.47 20.07
C ALA A 163 -6.52 -0.87 20.71
N HIS A 164 -5.81 -1.84 20.12
CA HIS A 164 -4.47 -2.21 20.56
C HIS A 164 -3.49 -1.03 20.51
N GLN A 165 -3.47 -0.27 19.41
CA GLN A 165 -2.59 0.89 19.28
C GLN A 165 -2.91 1.98 20.33
N SER A 166 -4.20 2.21 20.61
CA SER A 166 -4.60 3.17 21.64
C SER A 166 -4.18 2.72 23.05
N ILE A 167 -4.28 1.43 23.35
CA ILE A 167 -3.81 0.84 24.61
C ILE A 167 -2.30 1.07 24.78
N GLU A 168 -1.50 0.79 23.75
CA GLU A 168 -0.04 1.01 23.78
C GLU A 168 0.31 2.49 23.99
N ASN A 169 -0.32 3.38 23.21
CA ASN A 169 -0.07 4.83 23.33
C ASN A 169 -0.42 5.37 24.73
N LEU A 170 -1.44 4.82 25.41
CA LEU A 170 -1.82 5.23 26.76
C LEU A 170 -0.87 4.66 27.82
N ASN A 171 -0.40 3.43 27.63
CA ASN A 171 0.63 2.83 28.46
C ASN A 171 1.94 3.62 28.39
N GLU A 172 2.38 4.01 27.19
CA GLU A 172 3.57 4.85 26.99
C GLU A 172 3.46 6.21 27.69
N LYS A 173 2.23 6.72 27.82
CA LYS A 173 1.93 7.97 28.55
C LYS A 173 1.68 7.75 30.05
N GLU A 174 1.83 6.52 30.55
CA GLU A 174 1.53 6.11 31.93
C GLU A 174 0.08 6.41 32.35
N LEU A 175 -0.84 6.48 31.38
CA LEU A 175 -2.27 6.79 31.58
C LEU A 175 -3.15 5.54 31.66
N LEU A 176 -2.58 4.36 31.42
CA LEU A 176 -3.28 3.09 31.45
C LEU A 176 -2.40 2.04 32.13
N TYR A 177 -2.99 1.32 33.08
CA TYR A 177 -2.39 0.16 33.75
C TYR A 177 -3.04 -1.13 33.23
N ASP A 178 -2.46 -2.29 33.57
CA ASP A 178 -2.99 -3.61 33.23
C ASP A 178 -3.14 -3.87 31.71
N VAL A 179 -2.14 -3.42 30.95
CA VAL A 179 -2.08 -3.48 29.47
C VAL A 179 -2.38 -4.88 28.93
N ASP A 180 -1.79 -5.91 29.53
CA ASP A 180 -1.95 -7.29 29.07
C ASP A 180 -3.38 -7.79 29.24
N GLU A 181 -4.07 -7.37 30.31
CA GLU A 181 -5.47 -7.72 30.53
C GLU A 181 -6.39 -7.00 29.54
N TRP A 182 -6.12 -5.72 29.25
CA TRP A 182 -6.85 -4.96 28.24
C TRP A 182 -6.67 -5.52 26.82
N LYS A 183 -5.43 -5.87 26.43
CA LYS A 183 -5.15 -6.51 25.13
C LYS A 183 -5.89 -7.84 25.02
N LYS A 184 -5.81 -8.68 26.05
CA LYS A 184 -6.51 -9.96 26.09
C LYS A 184 -8.02 -9.81 25.96
N LYS A 185 -8.61 -8.81 26.63
CA LYS A 185 -10.06 -8.54 26.55
C LYS A 185 -10.49 -8.10 25.14
N VAL A 186 -9.67 -7.30 24.44
CA VAL A 186 -9.90 -6.89 23.05
C VAL A 186 -9.89 -8.09 22.11
N GLU A 187 -8.98 -9.06 22.33
CA GLU A 187 -8.86 -10.26 21.50
C GLU A 187 -9.98 -11.29 21.75
N GLU A 188 -10.29 -11.57 23.01
CA GLU A 188 -11.24 -12.62 23.38
C GLU A 188 -12.70 -12.18 23.20
N LYS A 189 -12.97 -10.88 23.39
CA LYS A 189 -14.33 -10.34 23.42
C LYS A 189 -14.43 -8.98 22.71
N PRO A 190 -14.02 -8.89 21.43
CA PRO A 190 -13.93 -7.62 20.71
C PRO A 190 -15.28 -6.89 20.64
N GLN A 191 -16.38 -7.62 20.50
CA GLN A 191 -17.71 -7.02 20.43
C GLN A 191 -18.17 -6.45 21.77
N GLU A 192 -17.84 -7.10 22.89
CA GLU A 192 -18.10 -6.55 24.22
C GLU A 192 -17.23 -5.32 24.45
N VAL A 193 -15.95 -5.32 24.06
CA VAL A 193 -15.09 -4.13 24.21
C VAL A 193 -15.55 -2.96 23.32
N ILE A 194 -15.97 -3.22 22.08
CA ILE A 194 -16.52 -2.19 21.16
C ILE A 194 -17.82 -1.58 21.71
N ASN A 195 -18.65 -2.41 22.36
CA ASN A 195 -19.95 -1.99 22.89
C ASN A 195 -19.85 -1.38 24.31
N ASP A 196 -18.96 -1.91 25.15
CA ASP A 196 -18.77 -1.54 26.56
C ASP A 196 -17.78 -0.40 26.73
N PHE A 197 -16.87 -0.21 25.77
CA PHE A 197 -15.79 0.77 25.89
C PHE A 197 -15.74 1.79 24.76
N PRO A 198 -15.48 3.04 25.13
CA PRO A 198 -15.70 4.20 24.31
C PRO A 198 -14.47 4.38 23.43
N TRP A 199 -14.47 3.73 22.26
CA TRP A 199 -13.46 3.96 21.21
C TRP A 199 -13.36 5.47 20.88
N LEU A 200 -14.49 6.19 21.00
CA LEU A 200 -14.54 7.63 20.94
C LEU A 200 -13.72 8.29 22.06
N PHE A 201 -13.74 7.78 23.29
CA PHE A 201 -13.00 8.34 24.43
C PHE A 201 -11.49 8.14 24.31
N PHE A 202 -11.01 7.00 23.82
CA PHE A 202 -9.57 6.80 23.58
C PHE A 202 -9.06 7.58 22.37
N VAL A 203 -9.81 7.63 21.26
CA VAL A 203 -9.49 8.50 20.11
C VAL A 203 -9.58 9.98 20.50
N MET A 204 -10.55 10.38 21.33
CA MET A 204 -10.67 11.74 21.85
C MET A 204 -9.54 12.06 22.82
N LEU A 205 -9.20 11.19 23.76
CA LEU A 205 -8.08 11.39 24.68
C LEU A 205 -6.74 11.45 23.93
N ASP A 206 -6.52 10.60 22.93
CA ASP A 206 -5.31 10.65 22.12
C ASP A 206 -5.22 11.98 21.34
N ARG A 207 -6.27 12.38 20.62
CA ARG A 207 -6.33 13.70 19.95
C ARG A 207 -6.20 14.88 20.92
N LEU A 208 -6.80 14.81 22.11
CA LEU A 208 -6.73 15.86 23.12
C LEU A 208 -5.31 15.94 23.75
N SER A 209 -4.62 14.81 23.86
CA SER A 209 -3.24 14.77 24.36
C SER A 209 -2.24 15.35 23.36
N GLN A 210 -2.47 15.24 22.05
CA GLN A 210 -1.64 15.84 21.00
C GLN A 210 -1.76 17.38 20.97
N LYS A 211 -2.87 17.95 21.45
CA LYS A 211 -3.12 19.41 21.44
C LYS A 211 -2.33 20.23 22.46
N LYS A 212 -1.70 19.59 23.47
CA LYS A 212 -0.89 20.30 24.47
C LYS A 212 0.58 20.50 24.08
N GLY A 213 0.98 20.06 22.89
CA GLY A 213 2.37 20.17 22.40
C GLY A 213 2.64 21.28 21.37
N GLY A 214 1.68 22.17 21.10
CA GLY A 214 1.87 23.30 20.19
C GLY A 214 1.89 24.63 20.94
N ASN A 215 3.09 25.19 21.14
CA ASN A 215 3.27 26.63 21.26
C ASN A 215 3.11 27.28 19.88
#